data_AF-A0A8K0WJ62-F1
#
_entry.id   AF-A0A8K0WJ62-F1
#
_cell.length_a   1.000
_cell.length_b   1.000
_cell.length_c   1.000
_cell.angle_alpha   90.00
_cell.angle_beta   90.00
_cell.angle_gamma   90.00
#
_symmetry.space_group_name_H-M   'P 1'
#
loop_
_entity.id
_entity.type
_entity.pdbx_description
1 polymer ?
#
loop_
_entity_poly.entity_id
_entity_poly.type
_entity_poly.pdbx_seq_one_letter_code
_entity_poly.pdbx_strand_id
1 'polypeptide(L)'
;MIGSDYSWASSIYYFGYLVFPSLGAPSSCFPLPGGLLATRFFLGLAEATIAPELALMLSVWYKRSGQPIRHNVWFMGNVIAGFFAPLLSYGISFPTWRILFILFGGITILWGSALFFLLDEPATARFLTPANREKAMIRVSENKMASKDHSFKLPQLIEGLTDPKPWLLFLIMLSSTLLNGRASFQAFIVQGMGFNKVNSYLVQVISAAFQALFVFTATVGSSYIKNSRTYFMVFLYAISVAGAVMVRQIEQQRLWARFLGYCLCIAFSGNFPMIFAMSTANFAGYTKKATVNAALFVAYCAANVSSPQLFSASEAPTCSVVFTGILRAYLIWENRKRDQQFGTRSSEEEINVELLVSDKTEMEIPEFRFVF
;
A
#
# COMPACT_ATOMS: atom_id res chain seq x y z
N MET A 1 16.62 -13.90 28.45
CA MET A 1 15.87 -12.98 29.35
C MET A 1 16.93 -12.22 30.13
N ILE A 2 17.09 -10.89 30.12
CA ILE A 2 16.26 -9.69 29.91
C ILE A 2 17.26 -8.62 29.38
N GLY A 3 17.05 -7.82 28.34
CA GLY A 3 15.94 -6.88 28.16
C GLY A 3 16.32 -5.49 28.70
N SER A 4 17.30 -4.78 28.12
CA SER A 4 17.60 -3.38 28.51
C SER A 4 18.29 -2.48 27.48
N ASP A 5 18.93 -2.99 26.41
CA ASP A 5 19.85 -2.16 25.61
C ASP A 5 19.34 -1.75 24.20
N TYR A 6 18.03 -1.77 23.98
CA TYR A 6 17.39 -1.28 22.74
C TYR A 6 16.62 0.04 22.90
N SER A 7 16.81 0.76 24.01
CA SER A 7 16.77 2.23 23.96
C SER A 7 17.99 2.64 23.14
N TRP A 8 18.00 3.54 22.16
CA TRP A 8 17.50 4.91 22.13
C TRP A 8 17.29 5.29 20.65
N ALA A 9 16.66 4.37 19.90
CA ALA A 9 16.40 4.49 18.47
C ALA A 9 15.25 5.47 18.13
N SER A 10 15.55 6.76 18.21
CA SER A 10 15.90 7.54 17.02
C SER A 10 15.03 8.63 16.42
N SER A 11 13.76 8.81 16.76
CA SER A 11 12.92 9.63 15.84
C SER A 11 11.99 10.62 16.52
N ILE A 12 12.33 11.04 17.74
CA ILE A 12 11.40 11.75 18.65
C ILE A 12 11.80 13.18 18.93
N TYR A 13 13.03 13.55 18.58
CA TYR A 13 13.60 14.81 19.03
C TYR A 13 13.06 16.06 18.32
N TYR A 14 12.36 15.96 17.19
CA TYR A 14 12.02 17.16 16.39
C TYR A 14 10.58 17.69 16.51
N PHE A 15 9.60 16.89 16.93
CA PHE A 15 8.22 17.39 17.12
C PHE A 15 7.87 17.72 18.58
N GLY A 16 8.53 17.10 19.56
CA GLY A 16 8.34 17.42 20.98
C GLY A 16 9.10 18.68 21.43
N TYR A 17 10.24 19.00 20.80
CA TYR A 17 11.12 20.07 21.27
C TYR A 17 10.79 21.47 20.70
N LEU A 18 9.94 21.59 19.69
CA LEU A 18 9.53 22.90 19.16
C LEU A 18 8.13 23.35 19.59
N VAL A 19 7.26 22.42 20.00
CA VAL A 19 5.85 22.74 20.32
C VAL A 19 5.57 22.69 21.82
N PHE A 20 6.30 21.91 22.61
CA PHE A 20 6.06 21.81 24.07
C PHE A 20 6.89 22.75 24.98
N PRO A 21 8.01 23.38 24.56
CA PRO A 21 8.65 24.38 25.44
C PRO A 21 7.91 25.71 25.54
N SER A 22 6.86 25.95 24.75
CA SER A 22 6.04 27.18 24.87
C SER A 22 4.99 27.11 25.98
N LEU A 23 4.81 25.96 26.63
CA LEU A 23 3.96 25.79 27.81
C LEU A 23 4.81 25.19 28.93
N GLY A 24 5.55 26.07 29.61
CA GLY A 24 6.52 25.72 30.65
C GLY A 24 5.90 24.94 31.82
N ALA A 25 6.09 23.62 31.83
CA ALA A 25 5.86 22.79 33.00
C ALA A 25 7.14 21.98 33.33
N PRO A 26 7.62 22.01 34.59
CA PRO A 26 8.92 21.48 34.98
C PRO A 26 8.97 19.95 34.97
N SER A 27 10.15 19.48 34.58
CA SER A 27 10.59 18.14 34.20
C SER A 27 10.64 17.08 35.31
N SER A 28 9.66 17.00 36.22
CA SER A 28 9.81 16.14 37.42
C SER A 28 8.66 15.18 37.76
N CYS A 29 7.60 15.04 36.96
CA CYS A 29 6.42 14.28 37.40
C CYS A 29 5.88 13.18 36.47
N PHE A 30 6.71 12.48 35.69
CA PHE A 30 6.29 11.19 35.09
C PHE A 30 7.48 10.21 34.97
N PRO A 31 7.56 9.16 35.80
CA PRO A 31 8.53 8.09 35.62
C PRO A 31 7.96 7.07 34.63
N LEU A 32 7.99 7.31 33.30
CA LEU A 32 7.72 6.27 32.28
C LEU A 32 8.21 6.63 30.85
N PRO A 33 8.36 5.63 29.95
CA PRO A 33 8.54 5.65 28.47
C PRO A 33 7.58 6.51 27.60
N GLY A 34 7.07 7.62 28.12
CA GLY A 34 6.10 8.49 27.44
C GLY A 34 6.62 9.13 26.16
N GLY A 35 7.90 9.54 26.13
CA GLY A 35 8.51 10.11 24.91
C GLY A 35 8.48 9.14 23.74
N LEU A 36 8.88 7.87 23.96
CA LEU A 36 8.92 6.82 22.93
C LEU A 36 7.55 6.50 22.33
N LEU A 37 6.57 6.34 23.22
CA LEU A 37 5.20 6.07 22.83
C LEU A 37 4.58 7.27 22.10
N ALA A 38 4.86 8.50 22.56
CA ALA A 38 4.34 9.71 21.94
C ALA A 38 4.77 9.84 20.48
N THR A 39 6.03 9.59 20.12
CA THR A 39 6.40 9.70 18.70
C THR A 39 6.01 8.49 17.88
N ARG A 40 5.98 7.28 18.43
CA ARG A 40 5.39 6.15 17.71
C ARG A 40 3.93 6.46 17.34
N PHE A 41 3.21 7.11 18.25
CA PHE A 41 1.87 7.62 18.00
C PHE A 41 1.84 8.71 16.92
N PHE A 42 2.63 9.78 17.02
CA PHE A 42 2.64 10.85 16.02
C PHE A 42 3.14 10.40 14.63
N LEU A 43 4.12 9.50 14.58
CA LEU A 43 4.61 8.91 13.34
C LEU A 43 3.51 8.08 12.69
N GLY A 44 2.83 7.23 13.46
CA GLY A 44 1.69 6.45 12.95
C GLY A 44 0.53 7.33 12.49
N LEU A 45 0.24 8.42 13.22
CA LEU A 45 -0.79 9.39 12.85
C LEU A 45 -0.46 10.07 11.51
N ALA A 46 0.81 10.45 11.31
CA ALA A 46 1.25 11.07 10.06
C ALA A 46 1.30 10.07 8.89
N GLU A 47 1.65 8.81 9.15
CA GLU A 47 1.76 7.78 8.11
C GLU A 47 0.37 7.25 7.66
N ALA A 48 -0.60 7.26 8.57
CA ALA A 48 -1.91 6.66 8.33
C ALA A 48 -2.71 7.29 7.18
N THR A 49 -2.46 8.57 6.88
CA THR A 49 -3.17 9.27 5.80
C THR A 49 -2.54 9.03 4.43
N ILE A 50 -1.24 8.72 4.38
CA ILE A 50 -0.45 8.77 3.13
C ILE A 50 -0.95 7.76 2.09
N ALA A 51 -1.15 6.50 2.46
CA ALA A 51 -1.55 5.46 1.51
C ALA A 51 -3.01 5.62 1.02
N PRO A 52 -4.01 5.85 1.88
CA PRO A 52 -5.39 6.12 1.45
C PRO A 52 -5.52 7.39 0.59
N GLU A 53 -4.81 8.45 0.96
CA GLU A 53 -4.86 9.74 0.26
C GLU A 53 -4.21 9.65 -1.12
N LEU A 54 -3.05 8.98 -1.23
CA LEU A 54 -2.44 8.71 -2.53
C LEU A 54 -3.39 7.93 -3.44
N ALA A 55 -4.05 6.90 -2.91
CA ALA A 55 -5.02 6.11 -3.68
C ALA A 55 -6.18 6.98 -4.18
N LEU A 56 -6.70 7.89 -3.35
CA LEU A 56 -7.72 8.87 -3.76
C LEU A 56 -7.20 9.83 -4.85
N MET A 57 -6.02 10.43 -4.63
CA MET A 57 -5.39 11.34 -5.57
C MET A 57 -5.16 10.67 -6.93
N LEU A 58 -4.63 9.45 -6.95
CA LEU A 58 -4.44 8.70 -8.20
C LEU A 58 -5.75 8.42 -8.91
N SER A 59 -6.85 8.29 -8.18
CA SER A 59 -8.18 8.11 -8.76
C SER A 59 -8.76 9.38 -9.40
N VAL A 60 -8.33 10.56 -8.95
CA VAL A 60 -8.72 11.87 -9.50
C VAL A 60 -7.84 12.27 -10.70
N TRP A 61 -6.56 11.93 -10.68
CA TRP A 61 -5.61 12.35 -11.73
C TRP A 61 -5.47 11.38 -12.89
N TYR A 62 -5.72 10.09 -12.68
CA TYR A 62 -5.35 9.06 -13.64
C TYR A 62 -6.49 8.13 -14.02
N LYS A 63 -6.46 7.71 -15.30
CA LYS A 63 -7.37 6.70 -15.86
C LYS A 63 -7.20 5.36 -15.16
N ARG A 64 -8.26 4.55 -15.08
CA ARG A 64 -8.26 3.20 -14.46
C ARG A 64 -7.13 2.33 -14.97
N SER A 65 -6.84 2.36 -16.26
CA SER A 65 -5.78 1.57 -16.89
C SER A 65 -4.36 1.95 -16.43
N GLY A 66 -4.13 3.21 -16.06
CA GLY A 66 -2.82 3.71 -15.63
C GLY A 66 -2.59 3.66 -14.11
N GLN A 67 -3.64 3.44 -13.32
CA GLN A 67 -3.55 3.40 -11.86
C GLN A 67 -2.56 2.35 -11.32
N PRO A 68 -2.48 1.10 -11.85
CA PRO A 68 -1.55 0.10 -11.34
C PRO A 68 -0.09 0.52 -11.44
N ILE A 69 0.35 1.08 -12.58
CA ILE A 69 1.72 1.61 -12.73
C ILE A 69 2.03 2.65 -11.66
N ARG A 70 1.10 3.57 -11.40
CA ARG A 70 1.35 4.66 -10.45
C ARG A 70 1.43 4.17 -9.00
N HIS A 71 0.55 3.27 -8.60
CA HIS A 71 0.62 2.63 -7.28
C HIS A 71 1.92 1.83 -7.11
N ASN A 72 2.35 1.11 -8.14
CA ASN A 72 3.61 0.35 -8.09
C ASN A 72 4.85 1.25 -8.07
N VAL A 73 4.86 2.37 -8.82
CA VAL A 73 5.95 3.35 -8.78
C VAL A 73 6.08 3.96 -7.39
N TRP A 74 4.95 4.28 -6.73
CA TRP A 74 4.98 4.73 -5.34
C TRP A 74 5.54 3.63 -4.41
N PHE A 75 5.09 2.38 -4.59
CA PHE A 75 5.58 1.26 -3.79
C PHE A 75 7.07 0.93 -4.04
N MET A 76 7.62 1.31 -5.19
CA MET A 76 9.06 1.20 -5.48
C MET A 76 9.92 2.04 -4.53
N GLY A 77 9.34 3.06 -3.87
CA GLY A 77 10.01 3.78 -2.78
C GLY A 77 10.48 2.85 -1.65
N ASN A 78 9.69 1.82 -1.32
CA ASN A 78 10.07 0.81 -0.32
C ASN A 78 11.27 -0.02 -0.79
N VAL A 79 11.32 -0.36 -2.08
CA VAL A 79 12.43 -1.10 -2.68
C VAL A 79 13.71 -0.28 -2.63
N ILE A 80 13.63 1.00 -2.99
CA ILE A 80 14.76 1.94 -2.91
C ILE A 80 15.26 2.02 -1.45
N ALA A 81 14.36 2.22 -0.48
CA ALA A 81 14.74 2.20 0.93
C ALA A 81 15.40 0.87 1.35
N GLY A 82 14.91 -0.27 0.84
CA GLY A 82 15.47 -1.59 1.05
C GLY A 82 16.88 -1.79 0.45
N PHE A 83 17.27 -1.02 -0.56
CA PHE A 83 18.64 -0.98 -1.07
C PHE A 83 19.53 -0.09 -0.20
N PHE A 84 19.10 1.15 0.06
CA PHE A 84 19.94 2.15 0.72
C PHE A 84 20.15 1.87 2.21
N ALA A 85 19.13 1.43 2.94
CA ALA A 85 19.24 1.26 4.40
C ALA A 85 20.28 0.19 4.82
N PRO A 86 20.33 -1.01 4.19
CA PRO A 86 21.38 -1.99 4.51
C PRO A 86 22.77 -1.56 4.04
N LEU A 87 22.88 -0.89 2.88
CA LEU A 87 24.16 -0.39 2.36
C LEU A 87 24.77 0.68 3.28
N LEU A 88 23.95 1.64 3.74
CA LEU A 88 24.40 2.66 4.67
C LEU A 88 24.81 2.04 6.03
N SER A 89 24.09 1.01 6.46
CA SER A 89 24.39 0.24 7.67
C SER A 89 25.68 -0.59 7.57
N TYR A 90 26.08 -0.96 6.35
CA TYR A 90 27.35 -1.63 6.10
C TYR A 90 28.54 -0.65 6.10
N GLY A 91 28.36 0.56 5.55
CA GLY A 91 29.47 1.50 5.30
C GLY A 91 29.82 2.47 6.42
N ILE A 92 28.99 2.62 7.45
CA ILE A 92 29.17 3.66 8.48
C ILE A 92 29.41 3.03 9.87
N SER A 93 30.54 3.38 10.50
CA SER A 93 30.89 2.94 11.88
C SER A 93 30.29 3.80 13.01
N PHE A 94 29.64 4.93 12.69
CA PHE A 94 28.86 5.74 13.63
C PHE A 94 27.48 5.10 13.91
N PRO A 95 26.69 5.56 14.90
CA PRO A 95 25.32 5.08 15.07
C PRO A 95 24.46 5.41 13.82
N THR A 96 24.48 4.50 12.85
CA THR A 96 23.95 4.64 11.49
C THR A 96 22.49 5.06 11.48
N TRP A 97 21.72 4.61 12.47
CA TRP A 97 20.33 4.97 12.62
C TRP A 97 20.13 6.50 12.73
N ARG A 98 21.02 7.26 13.38
CA ARG A 98 20.84 8.73 13.56
C ARG A 98 20.85 9.43 12.22
N ILE A 99 21.83 9.04 11.39
CA ILE A 99 22.04 9.60 10.06
C ILE A 99 20.88 9.21 9.15
N LEU A 100 20.42 7.96 9.20
CA LEU A 100 19.25 7.50 8.44
C LEU A 100 18.01 8.34 8.74
N PHE A 101 17.72 8.60 10.02
CA PHE A 101 16.53 9.38 10.40
C PHE A 101 16.62 10.86 10.03
N ILE A 102 17.79 11.49 10.19
CA ILE A 102 17.97 12.89 9.77
C ILE A 102 17.89 13.02 8.25
N LEU A 103 18.51 12.09 7.51
CA LEU A 103 18.54 12.12 6.06
C LEU A 103 17.16 11.86 5.46
N PHE A 104 16.51 10.75 5.82
CA PHE A 104 15.19 10.42 5.29
C PHE A 104 14.10 11.35 5.82
N GLY A 105 14.16 11.75 7.10
CA GLY A 105 13.23 12.73 7.67
C GLY A 105 13.37 14.13 7.06
N GLY A 106 14.61 14.55 6.76
CA GLY A 106 14.85 15.81 6.06
C GLY A 106 14.29 15.78 4.63
N ILE A 107 14.52 14.69 3.90
CA ILE A 107 13.97 14.50 2.54
C ILE A 107 12.43 14.52 2.58
N THR A 108 11.79 13.88 3.54
CA THR A 108 10.32 13.87 3.64
C THR A 108 9.75 15.26 3.97
N ILE A 109 10.39 16.04 4.83
CA ILE A 109 9.98 17.43 5.12
C ILE A 109 10.12 18.31 3.87
N LEU A 110 11.25 18.21 3.16
CA LEU A 110 11.47 18.95 1.92
C LEU A 110 10.45 18.56 0.85
N TRP A 111 10.18 17.26 0.70
CA TRP A 111 9.19 16.75 -0.26
C TRP A 111 7.76 17.17 0.11
N GLY A 112 7.37 17.07 1.38
CA GLY A 112 6.06 17.54 1.85
C GLY A 112 5.87 19.04 1.66
N SER A 113 6.92 19.84 1.91
CA SER A 113 6.90 21.28 1.66
C SER A 113 6.76 21.57 0.16
N ALA A 114 7.48 20.84 -0.70
CA ALA A 114 7.35 20.97 -2.15
C ALA A 114 5.93 20.62 -2.63
N LEU A 115 5.35 19.53 -2.13
CA LEU A 115 3.96 19.14 -2.44
C LEU A 115 2.98 20.22 -1.98
N PHE A 116 3.15 20.81 -0.81
CA PHE A 116 2.28 21.89 -0.34
C PHE A 116 2.21 23.08 -1.31
N PHE A 117 3.30 23.39 -2.02
CA PHE A 117 3.33 24.46 -3.01
C PHE A 117 2.94 24.04 -4.44
N LEU A 118 3.08 22.76 -4.78
CA LEU A 118 2.91 22.24 -6.14
C LEU A 118 1.58 21.53 -6.38
N LEU A 119 0.92 21.05 -5.31
CA LEU A 119 -0.21 20.14 -5.41
C LEU A 119 -1.53 20.91 -5.49
N ASP A 120 -1.96 21.17 -6.72
CA ASP A 120 -3.25 21.76 -7.06
C ASP A 120 -4.07 20.75 -7.86
N GLU A 121 -5.37 20.60 -7.59
CA GLU A 121 -6.30 19.69 -8.29
C GLU A 121 -6.28 19.86 -9.83
N PRO A 122 -6.61 18.84 -10.67
CA PRO A 122 -6.53 18.98 -12.13
C PRO A 122 -7.26 20.20 -12.70
N ALA A 123 -8.32 20.64 -12.02
CA ALA A 123 -9.10 21.83 -12.37
C ALA A 123 -8.37 23.16 -12.08
N THR A 124 -7.56 23.20 -11.01
CA THR A 124 -6.87 24.41 -10.52
C THR A 124 -5.36 24.38 -10.76
N ALA A 125 -4.83 23.29 -11.30
CA ALA A 125 -3.42 23.00 -11.50
C ALA A 125 -2.61 24.15 -12.10
N ARG A 126 -1.89 24.92 -11.26
CA ARG A 126 -1.08 26.08 -11.69
C ARG A 126 0.00 25.71 -12.72
N PHE A 127 0.48 24.47 -12.71
CA PHE A 127 1.50 23.97 -13.63
C PHE A 127 0.99 23.64 -15.05
N LEU A 128 -0.33 23.58 -15.27
CA LEU A 128 -0.94 23.28 -16.57
C LEU A 128 -1.48 24.55 -17.23
N THR A 129 -1.21 24.72 -18.53
CA THR A 129 -1.88 25.70 -19.40
C THR A 129 -3.39 25.41 -19.46
N PRO A 130 -4.28 26.42 -19.57
CA PRO A 130 -5.74 26.21 -19.60
C PRO A 130 -6.20 25.12 -20.60
N ALA A 131 -5.64 25.11 -21.81
CA ALA A 131 -5.94 24.08 -22.83
C ALA A 131 -5.50 22.66 -22.42
N ASN A 132 -4.44 22.52 -21.63
CA ASN A 132 -3.98 21.24 -21.11
C ASN A 132 -4.79 20.79 -19.88
N ARG A 133 -5.33 21.73 -19.09
CA ARG A 133 -6.26 21.43 -18.00
C ARG A 133 -7.57 20.84 -18.52
N GLU A 134 -8.13 21.42 -19.57
CA GLU A 134 -9.34 20.90 -20.21
C GLU A 134 -9.12 19.47 -20.75
N LYS A 135 -8.01 19.24 -21.47
CA LYS A 135 -7.63 17.89 -21.93
C LYS A 135 -7.44 16.90 -20.78
N ALA A 136 -6.83 17.33 -19.66
CA ALA A 136 -6.67 16.50 -18.47
C ALA A 136 -8.03 16.16 -17.83
N MET A 137 -8.93 17.15 -17.72
CA MET A 137 -10.28 16.94 -17.21
C MET A 137 -11.09 16.01 -18.11
N ILE A 138 -11.07 16.19 -19.43
CA ILE A 138 -11.74 15.28 -20.38
C ILE A 138 -11.21 13.85 -20.20
N ARG A 139 -9.88 13.69 -20.17
CA ARG A 139 -9.20 12.40 -20.00
C ARG A 139 -9.60 11.69 -18.69
N VAL A 140 -9.72 12.42 -17.60
CA VAL A 140 -10.14 11.89 -16.30
C VAL A 140 -11.64 11.59 -16.29
N SER A 141 -12.45 12.49 -16.88
CA SER A 141 -13.91 12.39 -16.94
C SER A 141 -14.36 11.13 -17.70
N GLU A 142 -13.62 10.69 -18.73
CA GLU A 142 -13.86 9.42 -19.42
C GLU A 142 -13.91 8.19 -18.47
N ASN A 143 -13.34 8.26 -17.26
CA ASN A 143 -13.32 7.14 -16.31
C ASN A 143 -14.50 7.11 -15.31
N LYS A 144 -15.46 8.05 -15.38
CA LYS A 144 -16.65 8.07 -14.52
C LYS A 144 -16.34 7.98 -13.02
N MET A 145 -15.19 8.50 -12.59
CA MET A 145 -14.67 8.27 -11.23
C MET A 145 -14.18 9.52 -10.52
N ALA A 146 -14.08 10.65 -11.22
CA ALA A 146 -13.77 11.94 -10.62
C ALA A 146 -15.08 12.64 -10.30
N SER A 147 -15.43 12.65 -9.02
CA SER A 147 -16.45 13.54 -8.50
C SER A 147 -15.77 14.85 -8.12
N LYS A 148 -16.34 15.98 -8.53
CA LYS A 148 -15.95 17.33 -8.08
C LYS A 148 -16.49 17.68 -6.70
N ASP A 149 -17.39 16.85 -6.18
CA ASP A 149 -18.11 17.15 -4.96
C ASP A 149 -17.34 16.59 -3.75
N HIS A 150 -16.72 17.47 -2.98
CA HIS A 150 -16.03 17.14 -1.74
C HIS A 150 -16.99 17.02 -0.54
N SER A 151 -18.30 17.14 -0.75
CA SER A 151 -19.26 17.01 0.34
C SER A 151 -19.30 15.57 0.86
N PHE A 152 -19.17 15.44 2.18
CA PHE A 152 -19.29 14.16 2.86
C PHE A 152 -20.73 13.66 2.79
N LYS A 153 -20.93 12.49 2.16
CA LYS A 153 -22.26 11.90 2.00
C LYS A 153 -22.39 10.65 2.85
N LEU A 154 -23.18 10.75 3.92
CA LEU A 154 -23.48 9.62 4.80
C LEU A 154 -24.07 8.39 4.06
N PRO A 155 -24.93 8.54 3.04
CA PRO A 155 -25.39 7.38 2.27
C PRO A 155 -24.24 6.61 1.60
N GLN A 156 -23.26 7.32 1.03
CA GLN A 156 -22.09 6.70 0.41
C GLN A 156 -21.18 6.00 1.44
N LEU A 157 -21.09 6.53 2.67
CA LEU A 157 -20.40 5.87 3.77
C LEU A 157 -21.06 4.53 4.10
N ILE A 158 -22.38 4.53 4.30
CA ILE A 158 -23.14 3.33 4.66
C ILE A 158 -23.07 2.29 3.53
N GLU A 159 -23.18 2.72 2.28
CA GLU A 159 -23.02 1.85 1.11
C GLU A 159 -21.62 1.23 1.07
N GLY A 160 -20.57 2.02 1.33
CA GLY A 160 -19.18 1.53 1.40
C GLY A 160 -18.93 0.52 2.53
N LEU A 161 -19.66 0.61 3.65
CA LEU A 161 -19.55 -0.33 4.77
C LEU A 161 -20.46 -1.55 4.65
N THR A 162 -21.55 -1.46 3.87
CA THR A 162 -22.51 -2.55 3.72
C THR A 162 -22.18 -3.44 2.51
N ASP A 163 -21.48 -2.88 1.52
CA ASP A 163 -21.12 -3.62 0.30
C ASP A 163 -20.16 -4.78 0.59
N PRO A 164 -20.38 -5.96 0.01
CA PRO A 164 -19.51 -7.13 0.23
C PRO A 164 -18.14 -7.01 -0.48
N LYS A 165 -18.05 -6.23 -1.56
CA LYS A 165 -16.82 -6.02 -2.35
C LYS A 165 -15.65 -5.46 -1.52
N PRO A 166 -15.81 -4.35 -0.77
CA PRO A 166 -14.73 -3.80 0.06
C PRO A 166 -14.35 -4.74 1.20
N TRP A 167 -15.29 -5.53 1.75
CA TRP A 167 -14.97 -6.54 2.76
C TRP A 167 -14.13 -7.69 2.21
N LEU A 168 -14.35 -8.11 0.96
CA LEU A 168 -13.47 -9.10 0.31
C LEU A 168 -12.05 -8.54 0.12
N LEU A 169 -11.91 -7.29 -0.32
CA LEU A 169 -10.60 -6.63 -0.41
C LEU A 169 -9.95 -6.44 0.97
N PHE A 170 -10.74 -6.14 2.01
CA PHE A 170 -10.31 -6.06 3.40
C PHE A 170 -9.73 -7.40 3.87
N LEU A 171 -10.43 -8.51 3.63
CA LEU A 171 -9.97 -9.85 3.99
C LEU A 171 -8.71 -10.26 3.21
N ILE A 172 -8.61 -9.91 1.92
CA ILE A 172 -7.40 -10.13 1.12
C ILE A 172 -6.22 -9.34 1.70
N MET A 173 -6.42 -8.05 2.01
CA MET A 173 -5.39 -7.21 2.63
C MET A 173 -4.97 -7.78 3.99
N LEU A 174 -5.93 -8.11 4.86
CA LEU A 174 -5.66 -8.66 6.17
C LEU A 174 -4.87 -9.97 6.09
N SER A 175 -5.36 -10.94 5.31
CA SER A 175 -4.71 -12.26 5.18
C SER A 175 -3.31 -12.19 4.55
N SER A 176 -3.13 -11.35 3.53
CA SER A 176 -1.81 -11.21 2.88
C SER A 176 -0.76 -10.57 3.77
N THR A 177 -1.18 -9.63 4.62
CA THR A 177 -0.27 -8.82 5.45
C THR A 177 0.00 -9.45 6.81
N LEU A 178 -0.77 -10.48 7.21
CA LEU A 178 -0.43 -11.35 8.34
C LEU A 178 0.95 -12.03 8.19
N LEU A 179 1.53 -12.11 7.00
CA LEU A 179 2.87 -12.65 6.80
C LEU A 179 3.99 -11.60 6.95
N ASN A 180 3.66 -10.30 7.10
CA ASN A 180 4.64 -9.21 7.22
C ASN A 180 5.47 -9.25 8.50
N GLY A 181 4.98 -9.84 9.59
CA GLY A 181 5.72 -9.96 10.85
C GLY A 181 7.04 -10.74 10.68
N ARG A 182 7.16 -11.56 9.64
CA ARG A 182 8.46 -12.16 9.24
C ARG A 182 9.50 -11.10 8.88
N ALA A 183 9.09 -9.98 8.27
CA ALA A 183 9.97 -8.87 7.93
C ALA A 183 10.53 -8.20 9.20
N SER A 184 9.74 -8.10 10.27
CA SER A 184 10.20 -7.56 11.56
C SER A 184 11.32 -8.39 12.20
N PHE A 185 11.42 -9.69 11.87
CA PHE A 185 12.49 -10.58 12.32
C PHE A 185 13.47 -10.95 11.20
N GLN A 186 13.45 -10.25 10.06
CA GLN A 186 14.26 -10.58 8.88
C GLN A 186 15.76 -10.67 9.21
N ALA A 187 16.31 -9.70 9.93
CA ALA A 187 17.71 -9.71 10.33
C ALA A 187 18.07 -10.92 11.22
N PHE A 188 17.16 -11.32 12.13
CA PHE A 188 17.34 -12.49 12.98
C PHE A 188 17.20 -13.80 12.21
N ILE A 189 16.26 -13.88 11.27
CA ILE A 189 16.07 -15.06 10.41
C ILE A 189 17.33 -15.28 9.57
N VAL A 190 17.85 -14.23 8.92
CA VAL A 190 19.07 -14.31 8.09
C VAL A 190 20.29 -14.65 8.96
N GLN A 191 20.43 -14.07 10.15
CA GLN A 191 21.50 -14.45 11.08
C GLN A 191 21.36 -15.91 11.57
N GLY A 192 20.13 -16.34 11.88
CA GLY A 192 19.82 -17.70 12.32
C GLY A 192 20.04 -18.76 11.23
N MET A 193 20.05 -18.37 9.95
CA MET A 193 20.45 -19.25 8.85
C MET A 193 21.95 -19.55 8.87
N GLY A 194 22.79 -18.74 9.52
CA GLY A 194 24.25 -18.94 9.63
C GLY A 194 25.09 -17.88 8.92
N PHE A 195 24.48 -16.79 8.44
CA PHE A 195 25.22 -15.68 7.85
C PHE A 195 25.87 -14.81 8.93
N ASN A 196 27.10 -14.36 8.67
CA ASN A 196 27.78 -13.39 9.53
C ASN A 196 27.00 -12.05 9.57
N LYS A 197 27.08 -11.29 10.68
CA LYS A 197 26.31 -10.05 10.88
C LYS A 197 26.54 -9.03 9.76
N VAL A 198 27.78 -8.89 9.31
CA VAL A 198 28.17 -7.97 8.22
C VAL A 198 27.61 -8.44 6.87
N ASN A 199 27.69 -9.73 6.58
CA ASN A 199 27.13 -10.31 5.36
C ASN A 199 25.60 -10.26 5.34
N SER A 200 24.95 -10.26 6.50
CA SER A 200 23.49 -10.20 6.61
C SER A 200 22.91 -8.91 6.02
N TYR A 201 23.61 -7.78 6.11
CA TYR A 201 23.19 -6.53 5.46
C TYR A 201 23.25 -6.63 3.93
N LEU A 202 24.33 -7.21 3.40
CA LEU A 202 24.50 -7.39 1.95
C LEU A 202 23.48 -8.39 1.38
N VAL A 203 23.18 -9.44 2.13
CA VAL A 203 22.15 -10.43 1.78
C VAL A 203 20.76 -9.79 1.72
N GLN A 204 20.45 -8.81 2.58
CA GLN A 204 19.18 -8.07 2.50
C GLN A 204 19.05 -7.23 1.22
N VAL A 205 20.16 -6.72 0.67
CA VAL A 205 20.16 -6.03 -0.63
C VAL A 205 19.68 -6.95 -1.75
N ILE A 206 20.08 -8.23 -1.71
CA ILE A 206 19.62 -9.23 -2.69
C ILE A 206 18.11 -9.45 -2.54
N SER A 207 17.61 -9.55 -1.31
CA SER A 207 16.17 -9.66 -1.05
C SER A 207 15.38 -8.46 -1.60
N ALA A 208 15.90 -7.24 -1.47
CA ALA A 208 15.30 -6.04 -2.05
C ALA A 208 15.29 -6.06 -3.59
N ALA A 209 16.31 -6.65 -4.24
CA ALA A 209 16.32 -6.82 -5.70
C ALA A 209 15.22 -7.79 -6.18
N PHE A 210 14.98 -8.88 -5.45
CA PHE A 210 13.87 -9.78 -5.74
C PHE A 210 12.52 -9.07 -5.54
N GLN A 211 12.39 -8.25 -4.50
CA GLN A 211 11.20 -7.42 -4.29
C GLN A 211 10.95 -6.49 -5.49
N ALA A 212 12.00 -5.82 -5.99
CA ALA A 212 11.93 -4.96 -7.17
C ALA A 212 11.39 -5.72 -8.39
N LEU A 213 11.91 -6.92 -8.62
CA LEU A 213 11.51 -7.79 -9.73
C LEU A 213 10.04 -8.17 -9.63
N PHE A 214 9.55 -8.58 -8.46
CA PHE A 214 8.13 -8.95 -8.28
C PHE A 214 7.18 -7.75 -8.41
N VAL A 215 7.56 -6.59 -7.92
CA VAL A 215 6.77 -5.36 -8.11
C VAL A 215 6.75 -4.97 -9.59
N PHE A 216 7.87 -5.11 -10.30
CA PHE A 216 7.94 -4.82 -11.73
C PHE A 216 7.09 -5.80 -12.56
N THR A 217 7.14 -7.10 -12.27
CA THR A 217 6.28 -8.09 -12.97
C THR A 217 4.80 -7.83 -12.72
N ALA A 218 4.41 -7.47 -11.49
CA ALA A 218 3.05 -7.05 -11.18
C ALA A 218 2.65 -5.79 -11.97
N THR A 219 3.57 -4.84 -12.12
CA THR A 219 3.36 -3.59 -12.86
C THR A 219 3.12 -3.83 -14.34
N VAL A 220 4.03 -4.56 -14.99
CA VAL A 220 3.95 -4.86 -16.43
C VAL A 220 2.71 -5.73 -16.70
N GLY A 221 2.51 -6.78 -15.91
CA GLY A 221 1.38 -7.69 -16.06
C GLY A 221 0.02 -6.98 -15.98
N SER A 222 -0.19 -6.19 -14.92
CA SER A 222 -1.46 -5.51 -14.66
C SER A 222 -1.77 -4.35 -15.62
N SER A 223 -0.77 -3.85 -16.34
CA SER A 223 -0.91 -2.63 -17.15
C SER A 223 -1.01 -2.92 -18.64
N TYR A 224 -0.30 -3.93 -19.13
CA TYR A 224 -0.35 -4.30 -20.55
C TYR A 224 -1.47 -5.30 -20.87
N ILE A 225 -1.89 -6.12 -19.91
CA ILE A 225 -2.92 -7.14 -20.12
C ILE A 225 -4.23 -6.69 -19.47
N LYS A 226 -5.27 -6.46 -20.29
CA LYS A 226 -6.60 -6.06 -19.81
C LYS A 226 -7.20 -7.14 -18.88
N ASN A 227 -7.79 -6.73 -17.75
CA ASN A 227 -8.51 -7.60 -16.80
C ASN A 227 -7.69 -8.79 -16.22
N SER A 228 -6.38 -8.59 -16.08
CA SER A 228 -5.43 -9.60 -15.59
C SER A 228 -5.03 -9.41 -14.13
N ARG A 229 -5.53 -8.37 -13.44
CA ARG A 229 -4.98 -7.92 -12.16
C ARG A 229 -5.04 -9.02 -11.10
N THR A 230 -6.20 -9.66 -10.94
CA THR A 230 -6.35 -10.78 -10.00
C THR A 230 -5.54 -12.02 -10.38
N TYR A 231 -5.27 -12.29 -11.66
CA TYR A 231 -4.37 -13.40 -12.04
C TYR A 231 -2.95 -13.15 -11.59
N PHE A 232 -2.43 -11.92 -11.79
CA PHE A 232 -1.12 -11.55 -11.28
C PHE A 232 -1.07 -11.57 -9.75
N MET A 233 -2.16 -11.20 -9.07
CA MET A 233 -2.22 -11.31 -7.61
C MET A 233 -2.10 -12.76 -7.12
N VAL A 234 -2.88 -13.67 -7.73
CA VAL A 234 -2.82 -15.10 -7.43
C VAL A 234 -1.44 -15.67 -7.76
N PHE A 235 -0.85 -15.28 -8.89
CA PHE A 235 0.50 -15.70 -9.28
C PHE A 235 1.56 -15.30 -8.24
N LEU A 236 1.53 -14.05 -7.78
CA LEU A 236 2.45 -13.58 -6.73
C LEU A 236 2.23 -14.29 -5.39
N TYR A 237 0.98 -14.56 -5.01
CA TYR A 237 0.69 -15.37 -3.83
C TYR A 237 1.20 -16.80 -3.99
N ALA A 238 1.00 -17.43 -5.15
CA ALA A 238 1.50 -18.78 -5.42
C ALA A 238 3.03 -18.87 -5.32
N ILE A 239 3.76 -17.88 -5.84
CA ILE A 239 5.22 -17.79 -5.66
C ILE A 239 5.58 -17.66 -4.18
N SER A 240 4.86 -16.84 -3.42
CA SER A 240 5.11 -16.67 -1.99
C SER A 240 4.87 -17.95 -1.20
N VAL A 241 3.82 -18.71 -1.54
CA VAL A 241 3.55 -20.05 -0.97
C VAL A 241 4.68 -21.02 -1.32
N ALA A 242 5.10 -21.07 -2.59
CA ALA A 242 6.20 -21.93 -3.02
C ALA A 242 7.51 -21.59 -2.28
N GLY A 243 7.80 -20.30 -2.09
CA GLY A 243 8.92 -19.85 -1.26
C GLY A 243 8.81 -20.31 0.20
N ALA A 244 7.62 -20.24 0.79
CA ALA A 244 7.40 -20.68 2.17
C ALA A 244 7.60 -22.20 2.34
N VAL A 245 7.11 -22.99 1.37
CA VAL A 245 7.32 -24.44 1.33
C VAL A 245 8.81 -24.76 1.18
N MET A 246 9.52 -24.03 0.31
CA MET A 246 10.96 -24.20 0.08
C MET A 246 11.78 -23.95 1.37
N VAL A 247 11.47 -22.89 2.12
CA VAL A 247 12.15 -22.60 3.40
C VAL A 247 11.88 -23.69 4.45
N ARG A 248 10.65 -24.24 4.46
CA ARG A 248 10.22 -25.28 5.41
C ARG A 248 10.83 -26.65 5.11
N GLN A 249 10.90 -27.05 3.84
CA GLN A 249 11.33 -28.40 3.45
C GLN A 249 12.86 -28.54 3.29
N ILE A 250 13.57 -27.46 2.97
CA ILE A 250 15.01 -27.54 2.73
C ILE A 250 15.77 -27.59 4.06
N GLU A 251 16.67 -28.56 4.17
CA GLU A 251 17.57 -28.74 5.30
C GLU A 251 18.50 -27.55 5.53
N GLN A 252 18.88 -27.33 6.78
CA GLN A 252 19.67 -26.18 7.22
C GLN A 252 21.06 -26.09 6.58
N GLN A 253 21.59 -27.20 6.08
CA GLN A 253 22.91 -27.27 5.45
C GLN A 253 22.96 -26.55 4.09
N ARG A 254 21.82 -26.38 3.39
CA ARG A 254 21.75 -25.70 2.09
C ARG A 254 21.33 -24.24 2.25
N LEU A 255 22.23 -23.43 2.80
CA LEU A 255 22.03 -22.02 3.14
C LEU A 255 21.41 -21.19 2.01
N TRP A 256 22.03 -21.21 0.82
CA TRP A 256 21.60 -20.41 -0.33
C TRP A 256 20.25 -20.83 -0.90
N ALA A 257 19.90 -22.11 -0.81
CA ALA A 257 18.60 -22.59 -1.26
C ALA A 257 17.48 -22.13 -0.32
N ARG A 258 17.70 -22.16 1.01
CA ARG A 258 16.76 -21.56 1.96
C ARG A 258 16.64 -20.05 1.79
N PHE A 259 17.75 -19.37 1.51
CA PHE A 259 17.74 -17.94 1.21
C PHE A 259 16.95 -17.61 -0.06
N LEU A 260 17.07 -18.42 -1.12
CA LEU A 260 16.25 -18.25 -2.32
C LEU A 260 14.75 -18.42 -2.00
N GLY A 261 14.37 -19.43 -1.21
CA GLY A 261 13.01 -19.60 -0.74
C GLY A 261 12.50 -18.39 0.06
N TYR A 262 13.37 -17.79 0.87
CA TYR A 262 13.10 -16.53 1.55
C TYR A 262 12.85 -15.37 0.58
N CYS A 263 13.69 -15.21 -0.46
CA CYS A 263 13.48 -14.22 -1.50
C CYS A 263 12.16 -14.41 -2.27
N LEU A 264 11.79 -15.66 -2.57
CA LEU A 264 10.50 -15.97 -3.20
C LEU A 264 9.30 -15.63 -2.30
N CYS A 265 9.45 -15.81 -0.98
CA CYS A 265 8.41 -15.41 -0.02
C CYS A 265 8.03 -13.94 -0.17
N ILE A 266 8.96 -13.06 -0.55
CA ILE A 266 8.77 -11.59 -0.65
C ILE A 266 7.85 -11.21 -1.81
N ALA A 267 7.54 -12.12 -2.74
CA ALA A 267 6.65 -11.88 -3.88
C ALA A 267 5.26 -11.32 -3.48
N PHE A 268 4.76 -11.66 -2.29
CA PHE A 268 3.49 -11.13 -1.78
C PHE A 268 3.46 -9.60 -1.64
N SER A 269 4.61 -8.95 -1.46
CA SER A 269 4.70 -7.50 -1.30
C SER A 269 4.18 -6.73 -2.53
N GLY A 270 4.28 -7.32 -3.72
CA GLY A 270 3.72 -6.75 -4.95
C GLY A 270 2.18 -6.68 -4.96
N ASN A 271 1.51 -7.40 -4.06
CA ASN A 271 0.05 -7.37 -3.98
C ASN A 271 -0.50 -6.14 -3.25
N PHE A 272 0.27 -5.52 -2.36
CA PHE A 272 -0.15 -4.32 -1.65
C PHE A 272 -0.59 -3.17 -2.59
N PRO A 273 0.26 -2.70 -3.54
CA PRO A 273 -0.15 -1.69 -4.51
C PRO A 273 -1.26 -2.17 -5.45
N MET A 274 -1.36 -3.47 -5.72
CA MET A 274 -2.41 -4.04 -6.56
C MET A 274 -3.78 -3.97 -5.91
N ILE A 275 -3.87 -4.23 -4.60
CA ILE A 275 -5.12 -4.14 -3.83
C ILE A 275 -5.63 -2.70 -3.84
N PHE A 276 -4.75 -1.71 -3.63
CA PHE A 276 -5.13 -0.30 -3.74
C PHE A 276 -5.56 0.07 -5.17
N ALA A 277 -4.84 -0.38 -6.20
CA ALA A 277 -5.24 -0.16 -7.58
C ALA A 277 -6.59 -0.82 -7.95
N MET A 278 -6.96 -1.92 -7.29
CA MET A 278 -8.27 -2.56 -7.41
C MET A 278 -9.35 -1.75 -6.71
N SER A 279 -9.08 -1.23 -5.52
CA SER A 279 -9.99 -0.33 -4.81
C SER A 279 -10.29 0.92 -5.63
N THR A 280 -9.26 1.61 -6.10
CA THR A 280 -9.42 2.88 -6.84
C THR A 280 -10.09 2.74 -8.19
N ALA A 281 -10.13 1.52 -8.77
CA ALA A 281 -10.72 1.26 -10.07
C ALA A 281 -12.16 0.71 -10.00
N ASN A 282 -12.58 0.17 -8.85
CA ASN A 282 -13.85 -0.54 -8.69
C ASN A 282 -14.90 0.22 -7.88
N PHE A 283 -14.50 1.19 -7.07
CA PHE A 283 -15.44 2.04 -6.33
C PHE A 283 -15.55 3.40 -6.99
N ALA A 284 -16.77 3.96 -7.06
CA ALA A 284 -17.04 5.33 -7.46
C ALA A 284 -17.64 6.12 -6.29
N GLY A 285 -17.70 7.44 -6.41
CA GLY A 285 -18.07 8.34 -5.33
C GLY A 285 -16.89 8.67 -4.41
N TYR A 286 -16.75 9.96 -4.05
CA TYR A 286 -15.60 10.43 -3.27
C TYR A 286 -15.60 9.85 -1.85
N THR A 287 -16.74 9.94 -1.15
CA THR A 287 -16.86 9.48 0.26
C THR A 287 -16.73 7.96 0.36
N LYS A 288 -17.31 7.22 -0.59
CA LYS A 288 -17.23 5.75 -0.62
C LYS A 288 -15.79 5.26 -0.82
N LYS A 289 -15.08 5.80 -1.81
CA LYS A 289 -13.66 5.46 -2.05
C LYS A 289 -12.79 5.76 -0.83
N ALA A 290 -12.99 6.92 -0.19
CA ALA A 290 -12.22 7.32 0.97
C ALA A 290 -12.40 6.32 2.12
N THR A 291 -13.66 5.92 2.36
CA THR A 291 -14.04 4.93 3.37
C THR A 291 -13.40 3.57 3.08
N VAL A 292 -13.50 3.08 1.85
CA VAL A 292 -12.92 1.77 1.48
C VAL A 292 -11.41 1.78 1.59
N ASN A 293 -10.73 2.83 1.10
CA ASN A 293 -9.27 2.92 1.20
C ASN A 293 -8.80 3.02 2.67
N ALA A 294 -9.52 3.74 3.52
CA ALA A 294 -9.26 3.78 4.96
C ALA A 294 -9.44 2.39 5.59
N ALA A 295 -10.52 1.68 5.27
CA ALA A 295 -10.76 0.33 5.76
C ALA A 295 -9.64 -0.65 5.36
N LEU A 296 -9.15 -0.58 4.12
CA LEU A 296 -8.01 -1.40 3.65
C LEU A 296 -6.74 -1.10 4.44
N PHE A 297 -6.47 0.17 4.74
CA PHE A 297 -5.30 0.54 5.54
C PHE A 297 -5.44 0.10 7.01
N VAL A 298 -6.65 0.17 7.58
CA VAL A 298 -6.94 -0.41 8.90
C VAL A 298 -6.69 -1.93 8.90
N ALA A 299 -7.11 -2.64 7.85
CA ALA A 299 -6.83 -4.08 7.69
C ALA A 299 -5.33 -4.37 7.71
N TYR A 300 -4.55 -3.57 6.97
CA TYR A 300 -3.09 -3.65 6.93
C TYR A 300 -2.46 -3.43 8.31
N CYS A 301 -2.87 -2.39 9.03
CA CYS A 301 -2.38 -2.11 10.38
C CYS A 301 -2.74 -3.21 11.37
N ALA A 302 -4.01 -3.67 11.37
CA ALA A 302 -4.48 -4.73 12.26
C ALA A 302 -3.73 -6.05 12.03
N ALA A 303 -3.49 -6.41 10.77
CA ALA A 303 -2.71 -7.58 10.41
C ALA A 303 -1.24 -7.46 10.85
N ASN A 304 -0.59 -6.31 10.66
CA ASN A 304 0.79 -6.10 11.09
C ASN A 304 0.94 -6.17 12.62
N VAL A 305 -0.04 -5.68 13.39
CA VAL A 305 -0.05 -5.82 14.86
C VAL A 305 -0.23 -7.29 15.27
N SER A 306 -1.11 -8.02 14.58
CA SER A 306 -1.40 -9.42 14.88
C SER A 306 -0.30 -10.38 14.42
N SER A 307 0.49 -9.99 13.41
CA SER A 307 1.42 -10.87 12.71
C SER A 307 2.54 -11.44 13.60
N PRO A 308 3.23 -10.67 14.47
CA PRO A 308 4.23 -11.22 15.40
C PRO A 308 3.65 -12.20 16.42
N GLN A 309 2.36 -12.04 16.76
CA GLN A 309 1.67 -12.86 17.76
C GLN A 309 1.21 -14.20 17.16
N LEU A 310 0.96 -14.23 15.85
CA LEU A 310 0.45 -15.38 15.11
C LEU A 310 1.56 -16.14 14.37
N PHE A 311 2.74 -16.29 14.98
CA PHE A 311 3.98 -16.82 14.37
C PHE A 311 3.87 -18.23 13.73
N SER A 312 2.71 -18.90 13.84
CA SER A 312 2.34 -20.17 13.20
C SER A 312 1.31 -20.04 12.06
N ALA A 313 1.22 -18.89 11.37
CA ALA A 313 0.27 -18.69 10.27
C ALA A 313 0.70 -19.34 8.93
N SER A 314 0.93 -20.67 8.93
CA SER A 314 1.27 -21.44 7.72
C SER A 314 0.17 -21.41 6.65
N GLU A 315 -1.06 -21.05 7.02
CA GLU A 315 -2.26 -21.10 6.17
C GLU A 315 -2.68 -19.74 5.57
N ALA A 316 -2.14 -18.63 6.09
CA ALA A 316 -2.52 -17.28 5.67
C ALA A 316 -2.38 -16.97 4.16
N PRO A 317 -1.35 -17.45 3.43
CA PRO A 317 -1.25 -17.16 2.00
C PRO A 317 -2.26 -17.95 1.15
N THR A 318 -2.72 -19.11 1.63
CA THR A 318 -3.78 -19.90 0.97
C THR A 318 -5.13 -19.19 1.07
N CYS A 319 -5.43 -18.60 2.23
CA CYS A 319 -6.64 -17.79 2.41
C CYS A 319 -6.69 -16.59 1.44
N SER A 320 -5.55 -15.92 1.24
CA SER A 320 -5.45 -14.78 0.30
C SER A 320 -5.81 -15.17 -1.14
N VAL A 321 -5.35 -16.34 -1.60
CA VAL A 321 -5.66 -16.88 -2.93
C VAL A 321 -7.15 -17.17 -3.06
N VAL A 322 -7.74 -17.83 -2.06
CA VAL A 322 -9.18 -18.17 -2.05
C VAL A 322 -10.03 -16.91 -2.11
N PHE A 323 -9.77 -15.92 -1.26
CA PHE A 323 -10.53 -14.66 -1.26
C PHE A 323 -10.36 -13.88 -2.56
N THR A 324 -9.16 -13.88 -3.16
CA THR A 324 -8.92 -13.25 -4.48
C THR A 324 -9.74 -13.94 -5.58
N GLY A 325 -9.85 -15.27 -5.54
CA GLY A 325 -10.69 -16.05 -6.44
C GLY A 325 -12.17 -15.74 -6.28
N ILE A 326 -12.66 -15.68 -5.04
CA ILE A 326 -14.05 -15.32 -4.71
C ILE A 326 -14.37 -13.91 -5.22
N LEU A 327 -13.49 -12.93 -4.97
CA LEU A 327 -13.64 -11.57 -5.46
C LEU A 327 -13.75 -11.55 -6.99
N ARG A 328 -12.85 -12.24 -7.71
CA ARG A 328 -12.91 -12.30 -9.17
C ARG A 328 -14.22 -12.90 -9.67
N ALA A 329 -14.66 -14.02 -9.09
CA ALA A 329 -15.91 -14.68 -9.46
C ALA A 329 -17.12 -13.75 -9.23
N TYR A 330 -17.14 -13.04 -8.10
CA TYR A 330 -18.18 -12.08 -7.77
C TYR A 330 -18.22 -10.90 -8.76
N LEU A 331 -17.07 -10.31 -9.10
CA LEU A 331 -16.99 -9.20 -10.07
C LEU A 331 -17.41 -9.63 -11.48
N ILE A 332 -17.08 -10.86 -11.90
CA ILE A 332 -17.55 -11.42 -13.19
C ILE A 332 -19.06 -11.63 -13.17
N TRP A 333 -19.60 -12.18 -12.08
CA TRP A 333 -21.04 -12.39 -11.92
C TRP A 333 -21.81 -11.06 -11.94
N GLU A 334 -21.33 -10.05 -11.22
CA GLU A 334 -21.95 -8.72 -11.19
C GLU A 334 -21.89 -8.04 -12.56
N ASN A 335 -20.75 -8.14 -13.27
CA ASN A 335 -20.65 -7.64 -14.64
C ASN A 335 -21.61 -8.36 -15.59
N ARG A 336 -21.73 -9.70 -15.50
CA ARG A 336 -22.69 -10.47 -16.32
C ARG A 336 -24.14 -10.07 -16.05
N LYS A 337 -24.50 -9.86 -14.77
CA LYS A 337 -25.83 -9.40 -14.38
C LYS A 337 -26.11 -8.01 -14.96
N ARG A 338 -25.13 -7.10 -14.91
CA ARG A 338 -25.24 -5.75 -15.49
C ARG A 338 -25.30 -5.77 -17.02
N ASP A 339 -24.57 -6.66 -17.69
CA ASP A 339 -24.64 -6.84 -19.14
C ASP A 339 -26.02 -7.37 -19.58
N GLN A 340 -26.67 -8.20 -18.76
CA GLN A 340 -28.05 -8.65 -19.00
C GLN A 340 -29.09 -7.54 -18.79
N GLN A 341 -28.86 -6.63 -17.83
CA GLN A 341 -29.81 -5.57 -17.47
C GLN A 341 -29.69 -4.31 -18.34
N PHE A 342 -28.47 -3.94 -18.73
CA PHE A 342 -28.17 -2.67 -19.41
C PHE A 342 -27.54 -2.85 -20.80
N GLY A 343 -27.38 -4.09 -21.26
CA GLY A 343 -26.77 -4.41 -22.56
C GLY A 343 -25.23 -4.43 -22.55
N THR A 344 -24.66 -5.00 -23.62
CA THR A 344 -23.21 -5.00 -23.89
C THR A 344 -22.83 -3.69 -24.57
N ARG A 345 -21.72 -3.08 -24.14
CA ARG A 345 -21.24 -1.77 -24.62
C ARG A 345 -21.26 -1.67 -26.16
N SER A 346 -22.15 -0.84 -26.71
CA SER A 346 -21.98 -0.25 -28.05
C SER A 346 -20.92 0.85 -27.95
N SER A 347 -19.99 0.90 -28.90
CA SER A 347 -18.81 1.77 -28.84
C SER A 347 -19.10 3.26 -29.06
N GLU A 348 -20.37 3.67 -29.21
CA GLU A 348 -20.76 4.97 -29.78
C GLU A 348 -21.85 5.76 -29.05
N GLU A 349 -22.35 5.34 -27.88
CA GLU A 349 -23.34 6.17 -27.17
C GLU A 349 -22.66 7.34 -26.41
N GLU A 350 -23.15 8.54 -26.71
CA GLU A 350 -22.70 9.83 -26.16
C GLU A 350 -22.46 9.75 -24.66
N ILE A 351 -21.22 10.05 -24.27
CA ILE A 351 -20.82 10.16 -22.87
C ILE A 351 -21.65 11.28 -22.25
N ASN A 352 -22.67 10.92 -21.49
CA ASN A 352 -23.54 11.89 -20.84
C ASN A 352 -22.75 12.61 -19.73
N VAL A 353 -22.21 13.78 -20.06
CA VAL A 353 -21.33 14.59 -19.20
C VAL A 353 -21.99 14.97 -17.88
N GLU A 354 -23.32 14.99 -17.84
CA GLU A 354 -24.10 15.31 -16.64
C GLU A 354 -24.03 14.19 -15.57
N LEU A 355 -24.01 12.92 -16.00
CA LEU A 355 -23.77 11.75 -15.14
C LEU A 355 -22.32 11.70 -14.60
N LEU A 356 -21.38 12.35 -15.28
CA LEU A 356 -19.98 12.50 -14.86
C LEU A 356 -19.75 13.59 -13.81
N VAL A 357 -20.63 14.59 -13.77
CA VAL A 357 -20.56 15.72 -12.85
C VAL A 357 -21.26 15.38 -11.52
N SER A 358 -22.28 14.51 -11.54
CA SER A 358 -22.91 14.03 -10.31
C SER A 358 -22.07 12.96 -9.61
N ASP A 359 -21.76 13.17 -8.34
CA ASP A 359 -21.07 12.25 -7.43
C ASP A 359 -21.94 11.02 -7.08
N LYS A 360 -22.21 10.20 -8.10
CA LYS A 360 -22.99 8.97 -8.01
C LYS A 360 -22.08 7.79 -7.70
N THR A 361 -22.60 6.82 -6.95
CA THR A 361 -21.86 5.58 -6.67
C THR A 361 -21.91 4.63 -7.86
N GLU A 362 -21.03 3.62 -7.89
CA GLU A 362 -20.97 2.69 -9.01
C GLU A 362 -22.23 1.83 -9.17
N MET A 363 -23.05 1.75 -8.12
CA MET A 363 -24.38 1.12 -8.17
C MET A 363 -25.39 1.98 -8.92
N GLU A 364 -25.26 3.30 -8.83
CA GLU A 364 -26.14 4.28 -9.47
C GLU A 364 -25.74 4.58 -10.93
N ILE A 365 -24.55 4.18 -11.36
CA ILE A 365 -24.03 4.37 -12.73
C ILE A 365 -24.29 3.08 -13.56
N PRO A 366 -25.28 3.07 -14.49
CA PRO A 366 -25.66 1.86 -15.24
C PRO A 366 -24.55 1.32 -16.15
N GLU A 367 -23.76 2.22 -16.72
CA GLU A 367 -22.64 1.89 -17.62
C GLU A 367 -21.36 1.47 -16.89
N PHE A 368 -21.32 1.52 -15.55
CA PHE A 368 -20.13 1.14 -14.79
C PHE A 368 -19.89 -0.37 -14.89
N ARG A 369 -18.64 -0.74 -15.16
CA ARG A 369 -18.16 -2.14 -15.17
C ARG A 369 -16.95 -2.28 -14.26
N PHE A 370 -16.92 -3.38 -13.52
CA PHE A 370 -15.86 -3.70 -12.58
C PHE A 370 -14.63 -4.25 -13.31
N VAL A 371 -13.46 -3.86 -12.82
CA VAL A 371 -12.16 -4.34 -13.27
C VAL A 371 -11.69 -5.44 -12.32
N PHE A 372 -11.26 -6.55 -12.90
CA PHE A 372 -10.78 -7.71 -12.16
C PHE A 372 -9.36 -8.10 -12.54
#